data_AF-A0A6P8PGT9-F1
#
_entry.id   AF-A0A6P8PGT9-F1
#
_cell.length_a   1.000
_cell.length_b   1.000
_cell.length_c   1.000
_cell.angle_alpha   90.00
_cell.angle_beta   90.00
_cell.angle_gamma   90.00
#
_symmetry.space_group_name_H-M   'P 1'
#
loop_
_entity.id
_entity.type
_entity.pdbx_description
1 polymer ?
#
loop_
_entity_poly.entity_id
_entity_poly.type
_entity_poly.pdbx_seq_one_letter_code
_entity_poly.pdbx_strand_id
1 'polypeptide(L)'
;MTWDMDAVLSDFVRSTGAEPGLARDLLEGKNWDLTAALSDFEQLRQVNAGKLSHSLNEGRNFKLPEKEAVRVMRPVLQRQDDIVQEKRLSRGISHASSTIVSLARSHVSSNGSSEHLLETPICTFQLPDLTMYRDDFRNFIERDLIEQSMLVALEQADRLNWWAHADPNCQRLLPLATTGDGNCLLHAASLGMWGFHDRDLMLRKSLYNLMEKGVEREALKRRWRWQQTQQNKESGLVYTEEEWQKEWNELIKLASSEPRMHYGTNGSSCGGIDNSEEPVYESLEEFHVFVLSHVLKRPIVVVADTMLRDSGGEAFAPIPFGGIYLPLEVPASKCHQSPLVLAYDQAHFSALVSMEQKEPTGEQGTVEVVPRRILVTSEAEIRRIKSLHRVGSMESCVS
;
A
#
# COMPACT_ATOMS: atom_id res chain seq x y z
N MET A 1 40.95 32.54 22.33
CA MET A 1 41.04 31.88 21.02
C MET A 1 39.73 31.17 20.80
N THR A 2 38.85 31.71 19.95
CA THR A 2 37.64 31.01 19.51
C THR A 2 38.09 29.89 18.58
N TRP A 3 37.87 28.63 18.97
CA TRP A 3 38.16 27.49 18.13
C TRP A 3 37.12 27.46 17.01
N ASP A 4 37.61 27.49 15.76
CA ASP A 4 36.77 27.24 14.60
C ASP A 4 36.51 25.73 14.52
N MET A 5 35.40 25.32 15.14
CA MET A 5 35.02 23.92 15.28
C MET A 5 34.84 23.26 13.91
N ASP A 6 34.40 24.00 12.90
CA ASP A 6 34.22 23.49 11.55
C ASP A 6 35.57 23.25 10.84
N ALA A 7 36.58 24.07 11.15
CA ALA A 7 37.95 23.84 10.68
C ALA A 7 38.58 22.59 11.33
N VAL A 8 38.37 22.39 12.64
CA VAL A 8 38.86 21.20 13.38
C VAL A 8 38.20 19.92 12.87
N LEU A 9 36.89 19.95 12.62
CA LEU A 9 36.15 18.82 12.05
C LEU A 9 36.64 18.49 10.63
N SER A 10 36.83 19.51 9.80
CA SER A 10 37.33 19.36 8.42
C SER A 10 38.75 18.77 8.39
N ASP A 11 39.64 19.23 9.29
CA ASP A 11 40.99 18.70 9.41
C ASP A 11 41.01 17.26 9.93
N PHE A 12 40.11 16.90 10.86
CA PHE A 12 39.98 15.54 11.36
C PHE A 12 39.48 14.58 10.27
N VAL A 13 38.41 14.93 9.54
CA VAL A 13 37.87 14.11 8.44
C VAL A 13 38.91 13.94 7.33
N ARG A 14 39.62 15.02 6.97
CA ARG A 14 40.67 14.98 5.95
C ARG A 14 41.88 14.11 6.34
N SER A 15 42.24 14.09 7.62
CA SER A 15 43.41 13.34 8.11
C SER A 15 43.11 11.85 8.38
N THR A 16 41.87 11.52 8.75
CA THR A 16 41.48 10.16 9.16
C THR A 16 40.69 9.40 8.11
N GLY A 17 40.03 10.10 7.18
CA GLY A 17 39.05 9.52 6.27
C GLY A 17 37.76 9.03 6.95
N ALA A 18 37.53 9.41 8.21
CA ALA A 18 36.34 9.04 8.95
C ALA A 18 35.08 9.71 8.37
N GLU A 19 33.92 9.04 8.46
CA GLU A 19 32.66 9.68 8.09
C GLU A 19 32.41 10.93 8.97
N PRO A 20 31.86 12.03 8.40
CA PRO A 20 31.66 13.28 9.13
C PRO A 20 30.85 13.16 10.43
N GLY A 21 29.88 12.23 10.48
CA GLY A 21 29.11 11.96 11.70
C GLY A 21 29.97 11.39 12.82
N LEU A 22 30.73 10.31 12.53
CA LEU A 22 31.63 9.68 13.50
C LEU A 22 32.76 10.62 13.94
N ALA A 23 33.28 11.44 13.01
CA ALA A 23 34.29 12.45 13.31
C ALA A 23 33.76 13.50 14.30
N ARG A 24 32.52 13.96 14.13
CA ARG A 24 31.88 14.91 15.05
C ARG A 24 31.64 14.28 16.42
N ASP A 25 31.15 13.05 16.48
CA ASP A 25 30.92 12.35 17.76
C ASP A 25 32.21 12.16 18.57
N LEU A 26 33.32 11.79 17.91
CA LEU A 26 34.62 11.63 18.57
C LEU A 26 35.22 12.96 19.04
N LEU A 27 35.06 14.03 18.25
CA LEU A 27 35.51 15.36 18.62
C LEU A 27 34.67 15.94 19.76
N GLU A 28 33.35 15.81 19.72
CA GLU A 28 32.46 16.25 20.80
C GLU A 28 32.73 15.48 22.09
N GLY A 29 32.94 14.16 22.01
CA GLY A 29 33.27 13.31 23.16
C GLY A 29 34.61 13.66 23.82
N LYS A 30 35.52 14.35 23.12
CA LYS A 30 36.81 14.85 23.64
C LYS A 30 36.86 16.36 23.78
N ASN A 31 35.70 17.02 23.81
CA ASN A 31 35.61 18.48 23.97
C ASN A 31 36.46 19.25 22.93
N TRP A 32 36.43 18.76 21.68
CA TRP A 32 37.14 19.28 20.51
C TRP A 32 38.67 19.24 20.59
N ASP A 33 39.24 18.36 21.45
CA ASP A 33 40.66 18.04 21.43
C ASP A 33 40.99 17.08 20.28
N LEU A 34 41.59 17.63 19.22
CA LEU A 34 42.00 16.90 18.02
C LEU A 34 42.95 15.72 18.32
N THR A 35 43.87 15.88 19.28
CA THR A 35 44.88 14.86 19.58
C THR A 35 44.25 13.67 20.30
N ALA A 36 43.35 13.96 21.25
CA ALA A 36 42.61 12.94 21.98
C ALA A 36 41.62 12.19 21.06
N ALA A 37 40.94 12.91 20.16
CA ALA A 37 40.02 12.30 19.19
C ALA A 37 40.76 11.39 18.18
N LEU A 38 41.98 11.76 17.77
CA LEU A 38 42.79 10.94 16.86
C LEU A 38 43.24 9.64 17.53
N SER A 39 43.60 9.69 18.82
CA SER A 39 43.93 8.51 19.61
C SER A 39 42.75 7.54 19.71
N ASP A 40 41.54 8.02 19.98
CA ASP A 40 40.34 7.18 20.07
C ASP A 40 39.97 6.58 18.70
N PHE A 41 40.12 7.35 17.62
CA PHE A 41 39.91 6.85 16.26
C PHE A 41 40.89 5.73 15.89
N GLU A 42 42.16 5.86 16.26
CA GLU A 42 43.17 4.83 16.00
C GLU A 42 42.93 3.56 16.81
N GLN A 43 42.44 3.68 18.05
CA GLN A 43 41.99 2.53 18.85
C GLN A 43 40.78 1.82 18.22
N LEU A 44 39.77 2.57 17.76
CA LEU A 44 38.62 2.02 17.04
C LEU A 44 39.04 1.27 15.76
N ARG A 45 40.02 1.83 15.04
CA ARG A 45 40.58 1.20 13.84
C ARG A 45 41.34 -0.10 14.17
N GLN A 46 42.07 -0.14 15.27
CA GLN A 46 42.77 -1.35 15.74
C GLN A 46 41.80 -2.44 16.22
N VAL A 47 40.69 -2.09 16.87
CA VAL A 47 39.65 -3.07 17.28
C VAL A 47 38.96 -3.69 16.07
N ASN A 48 38.72 -2.91 15.01
CA ASN A 48 38.14 -3.42 13.77
C ASN A 48 39.12 -4.24 12.93
N ALA A 49 40.42 -3.90 12.95
CA ALA A 49 41.48 -4.70 12.31
C ALA A 49 41.78 -6.01 13.08
N GLY A 50 41.64 -6.01 14.42
CA GLY A 50 41.87 -7.17 15.30
C GLY A 50 40.79 -8.25 15.23
N LYS A 51 39.64 -8.00 14.58
CA LYS A 51 38.59 -9.00 14.35
C LYS A 51 38.83 -9.91 13.14
N LEU A 52 39.99 -9.81 12.47
CA LEU A 52 40.36 -10.66 11.32
C LEU A 52 41.56 -11.59 11.55
N SER A 53 41.96 -11.85 12.81
CA SER A 53 43.04 -12.81 13.10
C SER A 53 42.82 -13.58 14.41
N HIS A 54 41.92 -14.57 14.40
CA HIS A 54 41.95 -15.63 15.40
C HIS A 54 43.05 -16.64 15.05
N SER A 55 44.17 -16.57 15.77
CA SER A 55 44.92 -17.78 16.10
C SER A 55 44.73 -18.02 17.60
N LEU A 56 44.17 -19.18 17.96
CA LEU A 56 44.70 -19.98 19.06
C LEU A 56 44.10 -21.38 19.01
N ASN A 57 45.02 -22.29 18.71
CA ASN A 57 44.94 -23.72 18.75
C ASN A 57 45.08 -24.15 20.22
N GLU A 58 44.06 -24.77 20.82
CA GLU A 58 44.24 -25.62 22.00
C GLU A 58 43.09 -26.63 22.12
N GLY A 59 43.43 -27.90 21.95
CA GLY A 59 42.50 -29.01 21.95
C GLY A 59 42.14 -29.48 23.35
N ARG A 60 40.93 -30.05 23.47
CA ARG A 60 40.68 -31.18 24.37
C ARG A 60 39.46 -31.98 23.90
N ASN A 61 39.73 -33.27 23.70
CA ASN A 61 38.82 -34.34 23.30
C ASN A 61 37.71 -34.58 24.33
N PHE A 62 36.47 -34.75 23.88
CA PHE A 62 35.53 -35.76 24.39
C PHE A 62 34.60 -36.23 23.26
N LYS A 63 34.47 -37.56 23.09
CA LYS A 63 33.69 -38.24 22.05
C LYS A 63 32.47 -38.98 22.63
N LEU A 64 31.37 -38.93 21.86
CA LEU A 64 30.27 -39.90 21.64
C LEU A 64 29.14 -40.08 22.68
N PRO A 65 27.92 -40.56 22.29
CA PRO A 65 27.47 -41.01 20.95
C PRO A 65 26.16 -40.40 20.40
N GLU A 66 25.96 -40.69 19.11
CA GLU A 66 24.95 -40.22 18.16
C GLU A 66 23.51 -40.67 18.47
N LYS A 67 22.55 -39.78 18.14
CA LYS A 67 21.20 -40.15 17.70
C LYS A 67 20.82 -39.25 16.53
N GLU A 68 20.68 -39.87 15.36
CA GLU A 68 20.23 -39.25 14.12
C GLU A 68 18.80 -38.71 14.27
N ALA A 69 18.64 -37.41 14.02
CA ALA A 69 17.38 -36.80 13.65
C ALA A 69 17.69 -35.83 12.51
N VAL A 70 17.19 -36.16 11.31
CA VAL A 70 17.32 -35.36 10.10
C VAL A 70 16.61 -34.02 10.31
N ARG A 71 17.39 -32.96 10.61
CA ARG A 71 16.94 -31.58 10.50
C ARG A 71 17.14 -31.14 9.06
N VAL A 72 16.03 -30.90 8.36
CA VAL A 72 16.01 -30.21 7.07
C VAL A 72 16.61 -28.80 7.28
N MET A 73 17.76 -28.53 6.67
CA MET A 73 18.37 -27.21 6.67
C MET A 73 17.45 -26.22 5.96
N ARG A 74 17.07 -25.14 6.65
CA ARG A 74 16.60 -23.90 6.03
C ARG A 74 17.69 -23.35 5.11
N PRO A 75 17.37 -22.86 3.90
CA PRO A 75 18.32 -22.08 3.11
C PRO A 75 18.68 -20.80 3.87
N VAL A 76 19.97 -20.55 4.00
CA VAL A 76 20.53 -19.27 4.44
C VAL A 76 20.22 -18.23 3.36
N LEU A 77 19.43 -17.22 3.70
CA LEU A 77 19.25 -16.03 2.86
C LEU A 77 20.60 -15.30 2.79
N GLN A 78 21.29 -15.48 1.66
CA GLN A 78 22.47 -14.71 1.31
C GLN A 78 22.00 -13.28 1.01
N ARG A 79 22.49 -12.30 1.78
CA ARG A 79 22.27 -10.87 1.47
C ARG A 79 22.73 -10.61 0.05
N GLN A 80 21.79 -10.18 -0.78
CA GLN A 80 22.00 -9.92 -2.18
C GLN A 80 22.34 -8.43 -2.35
N ASP A 81 23.53 -8.04 -1.84
CA ASP A 81 24.03 -6.66 -1.93
C ASP A 81 24.89 -6.41 -3.20
N ASP A 82 24.76 -7.24 -4.24
CA ASP A 82 25.44 -7.05 -5.53
C ASP A 82 24.51 -7.39 -6.72
N ILE A 83 23.31 -6.82 -6.76
CA ILE A 83 22.56 -6.68 -8.02
C ILE A 83 22.87 -5.29 -8.56
N VAL A 84 23.59 -5.28 -9.68
CA VAL A 84 23.68 -4.17 -10.65
C VAL A 84 22.40 -3.34 -10.60
N GLN A 85 22.50 -2.02 -10.37
CA GLN A 85 21.38 -1.08 -10.45
C GLN A 85 20.72 -1.12 -11.85
N GLU A 86 19.95 -2.17 -12.13
CA GLU A 86 19.05 -2.22 -13.25
C GLU A 86 17.94 -1.24 -12.92
N LYS A 87 17.88 -0.18 -13.72
CA LYS A 87 16.87 0.88 -13.65
C LYS A 87 15.48 0.25 -13.62
N ARG A 88 14.91 0.11 -12.42
CA ARG A 88 13.45 0.03 -12.22
C ARG A 88 12.85 1.15 -13.05
N LEU A 89 11.72 0.94 -13.73
CA LEU A 89 11.10 2.06 -14.43
C LEU A 89 10.68 3.00 -13.31
N SER A 90 11.42 4.08 -13.12
CA SER A 90 11.09 5.16 -12.18
C SER A 90 9.81 5.90 -12.58
N ARG A 91 8.97 5.27 -13.42
CA ARG A 91 7.95 5.88 -14.23
C ARG A 91 6.58 5.19 -14.17
N GLY A 92 6.46 3.91 -13.79
CA GLY A 92 5.18 3.20 -13.78
C GLY A 92 4.31 3.46 -15.04
N ILE A 93 3.01 3.21 -14.99
CA ILE A 93 2.12 3.53 -16.12
C ILE A 93 1.93 5.06 -16.24
N SER A 94 1.83 5.76 -15.11
CA SER A 94 1.46 7.19 -15.06
C SER A 94 2.53 8.14 -15.58
N HIS A 95 3.81 7.75 -15.63
CA HIS A 95 4.88 8.59 -16.20
C HIS A 95 5.44 8.06 -17.52
N ALA A 96 4.95 6.94 -18.05
CA ALA A 96 5.39 6.42 -19.35
C ALA A 96 5.04 7.38 -20.52
N SER A 97 3.93 8.12 -20.41
CA SER A 97 3.57 9.21 -21.33
C SER A 97 2.78 10.29 -20.60
N SER A 98 3.48 11.23 -19.97
CA SER A 98 2.87 12.30 -19.16
C SER A 98 1.83 13.11 -19.95
N THR A 99 2.09 13.42 -21.23
CA THR A 99 1.15 14.18 -22.07
C THR A 99 -0.16 13.43 -22.32
N ILE A 100 -0.09 12.13 -22.64
CA ILE A 100 -1.30 11.31 -22.89
C ILE A 100 -2.08 11.12 -21.58
N VAL A 101 -1.38 10.83 -20.49
CA VAL A 101 -2.00 10.64 -19.18
C VAL A 101 -2.63 11.94 -18.69
N SER A 102 -1.98 13.09 -18.84
CA SER A 102 -2.55 14.40 -18.51
C SER A 102 -3.79 14.73 -19.36
N LEU A 103 -3.79 14.38 -20.65
CA LEU A 103 -4.98 14.53 -21.50
C LEU A 103 -6.11 13.60 -21.06
N ALA A 104 -5.81 12.34 -20.73
CA ALA A 104 -6.82 11.41 -20.23
C ALA A 104 -7.44 11.91 -18.90
N ARG A 105 -6.62 12.44 -17.99
CA ARG A 105 -7.09 13.09 -16.75
C ARG A 105 -7.96 14.30 -17.02
N SER A 106 -7.58 15.17 -17.96
CA SER A 106 -8.37 16.36 -18.27
C SER A 106 -9.74 15.99 -18.86
N HIS A 107 -9.84 14.93 -19.64
CA HIS A 107 -11.14 14.40 -20.10
C HIS A 107 -12.01 13.90 -18.93
N VAL A 108 -11.43 13.14 -18.00
CA VAL A 108 -12.14 12.68 -16.79
C VAL A 108 -12.59 13.87 -15.91
N SER A 109 -11.78 14.93 -15.84
CA SER A 109 -12.10 16.14 -15.07
C SER A 109 -13.14 17.05 -15.77
N SER A 110 -13.02 17.22 -17.09
CA SER A 110 -13.80 18.18 -17.87
C SER A 110 -15.25 17.73 -18.13
N ASN A 111 -15.53 16.43 -18.09
CA ASN A 111 -16.90 15.92 -18.22
C ASN A 111 -17.78 16.24 -16.99
N GLY A 112 -17.21 16.78 -15.90
CA GLY A 112 -17.90 17.11 -14.64
C GLY A 112 -18.51 18.53 -14.57
N SER A 113 -18.89 19.15 -15.68
CA SER A 113 -19.27 20.59 -15.73
C SER A 113 -20.70 20.93 -15.24
N SER A 114 -21.37 20.06 -14.49
CA SER A 114 -22.61 20.41 -13.77
C SER A 114 -22.78 19.40 -12.63
N GLU A 115 -22.92 19.92 -11.41
CA GLU A 115 -23.17 19.22 -10.14
C GLU A 115 -23.11 17.66 -10.18
N HIS A 116 -22.01 17.13 -9.60
CA HIS A 116 -21.97 15.81 -8.94
C HIS A 116 -21.90 14.51 -9.77
N LEU A 117 -21.50 14.51 -11.05
CA LEU A 117 -21.32 13.25 -11.79
C LEU A 117 -19.90 13.08 -12.33
N LEU A 118 -19.08 12.32 -11.59
CA LEU A 118 -17.92 11.65 -12.18
C LEU A 118 -18.45 10.56 -13.11
N GLU A 119 -18.17 10.67 -14.40
CA GLU A 119 -18.46 9.62 -15.37
C GLU A 119 -17.36 8.56 -15.28
N THR A 120 -17.69 7.41 -14.70
CA THR A 120 -16.75 6.30 -14.51
C THR A 120 -16.94 5.23 -15.59
N PRO A 121 -15.84 4.62 -16.09
CA PRO A 121 -15.95 3.56 -17.08
C PRO A 121 -16.64 2.33 -16.48
N ILE A 122 -17.42 1.65 -17.32
CA ILE A 122 -18.13 0.42 -16.94
C ILE A 122 -17.15 -0.75 -16.81
N CYS A 123 -16.08 -0.77 -17.62
CA CYS A 123 -15.07 -1.83 -17.62
C CYS A 123 -13.98 -1.60 -16.56
N THR A 124 -13.31 -2.69 -16.21
CA THR A 124 -12.06 -2.69 -15.43
C THR A 124 -10.90 -2.65 -16.43
N PHE A 125 -9.82 -1.95 -16.06
CA PHE A 125 -8.58 -1.96 -16.82
C PHE A 125 -7.99 -3.38 -16.86
N GLN A 126 -7.51 -3.81 -18.03
CA GLN A 126 -6.83 -5.09 -18.23
C GLN A 126 -5.40 -4.84 -18.70
N LEU A 127 -4.49 -5.71 -18.27
CA LEU A 127 -3.13 -5.72 -18.79
C LEU A 127 -3.10 -6.39 -20.16
N PRO A 128 -2.33 -5.87 -21.13
CA PRO A 128 -2.04 -6.60 -22.36
C PRO A 128 -1.43 -7.98 -22.03
N ASP A 129 -1.62 -8.96 -22.91
CA ASP A 129 -1.04 -10.29 -22.74
C ASP A 129 0.49 -10.22 -22.71
N LEU A 130 1.06 -10.23 -21.50
CA LEU A 130 2.51 -10.16 -21.31
C LEU A 130 3.21 -11.48 -21.69
N THR A 131 2.46 -12.57 -21.84
CA THR A 131 3.02 -13.88 -22.21
C THR A 131 3.51 -13.94 -23.66
N MET A 132 3.11 -12.96 -24.48
CA MET A 132 3.57 -12.85 -25.87
C MET A 132 5.02 -12.36 -26.00
N TYR A 133 5.60 -11.82 -24.92
CA TYR A 133 6.96 -11.30 -24.92
C TYR A 133 7.96 -12.30 -24.35
N ARG A 134 9.25 -12.08 -24.62
CA ARG A 134 10.35 -12.92 -24.10
C ARG A 134 10.43 -12.83 -22.58
N ASP A 135 10.80 -13.94 -21.94
CA ASP A 135 10.84 -14.06 -20.47
C ASP A 135 11.61 -12.93 -19.78
N ASP A 136 12.80 -12.56 -20.27
CA ASP A 136 13.59 -11.48 -19.68
C ASP A 136 12.85 -10.13 -19.66
N PHE A 137 12.15 -9.81 -20.76
CA PHE A 137 11.36 -8.57 -20.86
C PHE A 137 10.09 -8.66 -20.02
N ARG A 138 9.40 -9.80 -20.07
CA ARG A 138 8.22 -10.04 -19.25
C ARG A 138 8.54 -9.88 -17.76
N ASN A 139 9.60 -10.53 -17.28
CA ASN A 139 10.05 -10.43 -15.89
C ASN A 139 10.43 -8.99 -15.51
N PHE A 140 11.07 -8.25 -16.42
CA PHE A 140 11.38 -6.84 -16.21
C PHE A 140 10.10 -5.99 -16.03
N ILE A 141 9.08 -6.20 -16.87
CA ILE A 141 7.80 -5.50 -16.80
C ILE A 141 7.00 -5.92 -15.56
N GLU A 142 6.93 -7.21 -15.26
CA GLU A 142 6.21 -7.72 -14.08
C GLU A 142 6.84 -7.25 -12.77
N ARG A 143 8.19 -7.11 -12.71
CA ARG A 143 8.89 -6.54 -11.55
C ARG A 143 8.50 -5.08 -11.29
N ASP A 144 8.09 -4.36 -12.33
CA ASP A 144 7.80 -2.93 -12.24
C ASP A 144 6.31 -2.64 -12.08
N LEU A 145 5.45 -3.35 -12.83
CA LEU A 145 4.01 -3.12 -12.86
C LEU A 145 3.26 -3.86 -11.76
N ILE A 146 3.77 -4.98 -11.26
CA ILE A 146 3.06 -5.86 -10.32
C ILE A 146 3.64 -5.71 -8.92
N GLU A 147 2.76 -5.55 -7.92
CA GLU A 147 3.15 -5.59 -6.52
C GLU A 147 3.40 -7.04 -6.08
N GLN A 148 4.61 -7.52 -6.35
CA GLN A 148 5.02 -8.91 -6.15
C GLN A 148 4.86 -9.37 -4.69
N SER A 149 5.14 -8.48 -3.73
CA SER A 149 5.05 -8.79 -2.30
C SER A 149 3.62 -9.14 -1.90
N MET A 150 2.65 -8.31 -2.29
CA MET A 150 1.22 -8.51 -2.07
C MET A 150 0.69 -9.73 -2.82
N LEU A 151 1.10 -9.93 -4.08
CA LEU A 151 0.70 -11.10 -4.88
C LEU A 151 1.07 -12.39 -4.15
N VAL A 152 2.33 -12.53 -3.75
CA VAL A 152 2.84 -13.72 -3.06
C VAL A 152 2.14 -13.91 -1.71
N ALA A 153 1.99 -12.84 -0.91
CA ALA A 153 1.37 -12.93 0.41
C ALA A 153 -0.09 -13.38 0.35
N LEU A 154 -0.89 -12.80 -0.54
CA LEU A 154 -2.31 -13.13 -0.66
C LEU A 154 -2.56 -14.49 -1.33
N GLU A 155 -1.70 -14.92 -2.25
CA GLU A 155 -1.77 -16.27 -2.83
C GLU A 155 -1.39 -17.34 -1.79
N GLN A 156 -0.32 -17.12 -1.01
CA GLN A 156 0.09 -18.05 0.04
C GLN A 156 -0.92 -18.14 1.19
N ALA A 157 -1.67 -17.07 1.43
CA ALA A 157 -2.75 -17.05 2.42
C ALA A 157 -4.08 -17.63 1.88
N ASP A 158 -4.10 -18.20 0.67
CA ASP A 158 -5.30 -18.70 -0.03
C ASP A 158 -6.42 -17.63 -0.13
N ARG A 159 -6.05 -16.36 -0.27
CA ARG A 159 -6.98 -15.23 -0.41
C ARG A 159 -7.15 -14.80 -1.86
N LEU A 160 -6.08 -14.87 -2.64
CA LEU A 160 -6.04 -14.46 -4.04
C LEU A 160 -5.76 -15.68 -4.94
N ASN A 161 -6.40 -15.73 -6.11
CA ASN A 161 -6.19 -16.72 -7.17
C ASN A 161 -6.39 -18.20 -6.78
N TRP A 162 -6.88 -18.52 -5.58
CA TRP A 162 -7.23 -19.90 -5.18
C TRP A 162 -8.23 -20.56 -6.15
N TRP A 163 -9.08 -19.76 -6.79
CA TRP A 163 -10.05 -20.22 -7.79
C TRP A 163 -9.41 -20.71 -9.08
N ALA A 164 -8.23 -20.21 -9.45
CA ALA A 164 -7.54 -20.61 -10.68
C ALA A 164 -7.09 -22.09 -10.61
N HIS A 165 -6.95 -22.64 -9.40
CA HIS A 165 -6.71 -24.07 -9.19
C HIS A 165 -7.99 -24.91 -9.28
N ALA A 166 -9.15 -24.31 -9.02
CA ALA A 166 -10.44 -24.99 -9.00
C ALA A 166 -11.16 -24.95 -10.36
N ASP A 167 -10.94 -23.91 -11.15
CA ASP A 167 -11.56 -23.71 -12.47
C ASP A 167 -10.53 -23.12 -13.45
N PRO A 168 -10.10 -23.88 -14.48
CA PRO A 168 -9.17 -23.41 -15.50
C PRO A 168 -9.69 -22.20 -16.31
N ASN A 169 -11.00 -21.96 -16.33
CA ASN A 169 -11.59 -20.83 -17.04
C ASN A 169 -11.55 -19.53 -16.22
N CYS A 170 -11.25 -19.60 -14.92
CA CYS A 170 -11.15 -18.41 -14.09
C CYS A 170 -9.76 -17.78 -14.24
N GLN A 171 -9.72 -16.51 -14.64
CA GLN A 171 -8.48 -15.78 -14.83
C GLN A 171 -7.77 -15.50 -13.50
N ARG A 172 -6.44 -15.48 -13.56
CA ARG A 172 -5.62 -14.95 -12.47
C ARG A 172 -5.70 -13.44 -12.46
N LEU A 173 -5.79 -12.86 -11.27
CA LEU A 173 -5.73 -11.43 -11.04
C LEU A 173 -4.36 -11.04 -10.50
N LEU A 174 -3.88 -9.88 -10.91
CA LEU A 174 -2.56 -9.37 -10.58
C LEU A 174 -2.68 -8.01 -9.89
N PRO A 175 -2.03 -7.80 -8.73
CA PRO A 175 -2.06 -6.51 -8.06
C PRO A 175 -1.12 -5.54 -8.76
N LEU A 176 -1.65 -4.43 -9.29
CA LEU A 176 -0.83 -3.36 -9.86
C LEU A 176 -0.08 -2.61 -8.74
N ALA A 177 1.18 -2.29 -8.99
CA ALA A 177 2.01 -1.47 -8.12
C ALA A 177 1.42 -0.05 -8.00
N THR A 178 1.32 0.46 -6.77
CA THR A 178 0.88 1.83 -6.50
C THR A 178 1.90 2.57 -5.64
N THR A 179 1.81 3.90 -5.61
CA THR A 179 2.71 4.74 -4.80
C THR A 179 2.29 4.75 -3.33
N GLY A 180 3.28 4.74 -2.43
CA GLY A 180 3.11 4.73 -0.98
C GLY A 180 3.02 6.13 -0.35
N ASP A 181 2.31 7.06 -0.99
CA ASP A 181 2.18 8.46 -0.57
C ASP A 181 0.95 8.72 0.33
N GLY A 182 0.33 7.66 0.86
CA GLY A 182 -0.93 7.74 1.61
C GLY A 182 -2.19 7.85 0.75
N ASN A 183 -2.05 7.98 -0.58
CA ASN A 183 -3.17 8.04 -1.52
C ASN A 183 -3.43 6.70 -2.27
N CYS A 184 -2.79 5.61 -1.82
CA CYS A 184 -2.81 4.30 -2.47
C CYS A 184 -4.21 3.75 -2.80
N LEU A 185 -5.22 3.92 -1.92
CA LEU A 185 -6.60 3.50 -2.20
C LEU A 185 -7.14 4.15 -3.49
N LEU A 186 -6.89 5.44 -3.66
CA LEU A 186 -7.40 6.23 -4.77
C LEU A 186 -6.56 6.04 -6.02
N HIS A 187 -5.25 5.80 -5.86
CA HIS A 187 -4.40 5.31 -6.94
C HIS A 187 -4.86 3.95 -7.46
N ALA A 188 -5.12 2.98 -6.58
CA ALA A 188 -5.61 1.66 -6.95
C ALA A 188 -6.96 1.74 -7.66
N ALA A 189 -7.90 2.55 -7.15
CA ALA A 189 -9.18 2.73 -7.82
C ALA A 189 -9.05 3.40 -9.20
N SER A 190 -8.20 4.42 -9.31
CA SER A 190 -7.95 5.11 -10.58
C SER A 190 -7.24 4.19 -11.60
N LEU A 191 -6.29 3.37 -11.15
CA LEU A 191 -5.60 2.36 -11.97
C LEU A 191 -6.58 1.30 -12.47
N GLY A 192 -7.42 0.76 -11.58
CA GLY A 192 -8.38 -0.28 -11.95
C GLY A 192 -9.48 0.20 -12.92
N MET A 193 -9.72 1.51 -13.02
CA MET A 193 -10.71 2.06 -13.96
C MET A 193 -10.07 2.62 -15.24
N TRP A 194 -8.97 3.37 -15.12
CA TRP A 194 -8.41 4.15 -16.22
C TRP A 194 -6.95 3.81 -16.54
N GLY A 195 -6.28 2.97 -15.75
CA GLY A 195 -4.88 2.60 -15.97
C GLY A 195 -3.86 3.66 -15.53
N PHE A 196 -4.26 4.72 -14.83
CA PHE A 196 -3.34 5.70 -14.25
C PHE A 196 -3.67 6.03 -12.80
N HIS A 197 -2.70 6.54 -12.05
CA HIS A 197 -2.83 6.86 -10.62
C HIS A 197 -3.65 8.14 -10.40
N ASP A 198 -4.39 8.35 -9.30
CA ASP A 198 -5.04 9.64 -8.96
C ASP A 198 -4.07 10.79 -8.55
N ARG A 199 -3.21 11.26 -9.46
CA ARG A 199 -2.21 12.33 -9.16
C ARG A 199 -2.78 13.75 -9.09
N ASP A 200 -3.91 14.00 -9.76
CA ASP A 200 -4.60 15.31 -9.70
C ASP A 200 -5.55 15.40 -8.48
N LEU A 201 -5.58 14.33 -7.67
CA LEU A 201 -6.41 14.16 -6.48
C LEU A 201 -7.91 14.31 -6.78
N MET A 202 -8.35 13.90 -7.97
CA MET A 202 -9.76 14.05 -8.38
C MET A 202 -10.64 13.14 -7.54
N LEU A 203 -10.24 11.88 -7.37
CA LEU A 203 -10.99 10.95 -6.52
C LEU A 203 -10.92 11.39 -5.06
N ARG A 204 -9.75 11.88 -4.59
CA ARG A 204 -9.60 12.35 -3.20
C ARG A 204 -10.51 13.52 -2.90
N LYS A 205 -10.53 14.53 -3.78
CA LYS A 205 -11.41 15.70 -3.66
C LYS A 205 -12.88 15.30 -3.71
N SER A 206 -13.28 14.40 -4.62
CA SER A 206 -14.67 13.93 -4.69
C SER A 206 -15.10 13.16 -3.44
N LEU A 207 -14.21 12.33 -2.89
CA LEU A 207 -14.44 11.60 -1.65
C LEU A 207 -14.64 12.57 -0.47
N TYR A 208 -13.71 13.52 -0.30
CA TYR A 208 -13.82 14.57 0.70
C TYR A 208 -15.12 15.38 0.56
N ASN A 209 -15.44 15.83 -0.66
CA ASN A 209 -16.64 16.63 -0.92
C ASN A 209 -17.93 15.87 -0.62
N LEU A 210 -18.00 14.56 -0.91
CA LEU A 210 -19.16 13.73 -0.57
C LEU A 210 -19.35 13.65 0.95
N MET A 211 -18.27 13.50 1.72
CA MET A 211 -18.32 13.44 3.18
C MET A 211 -18.56 14.79 3.84
N GLU A 212 -18.11 15.89 3.24
CA GLU A 212 -18.26 17.23 3.82
C GLU A 212 -19.62 17.85 3.48
N LYS A 213 -20.03 17.79 2.21
CA LYS A 213 -21.14 18.57 1.63
C LYS A 213 -22.16 17.74 0.85
N GLY A 214 -21.92 16.44 0.67
CA GLY A 214 -22.78 15.59 -0.15
C GLY A 214 -24.18 15.40 0.43
N VAL A 215 -25.18 15.21 -0.45
CA VAL A 215 -26.57 14.96 -0.05
C VAL A 215 -26.74 13.67 0.75
N GLU A 216 -25.88 12.67 0.51
CA GLU A 216 -25.88 11.37 1.19
C GLU A 216 -25.12 11.40 2.53
N ARG A 217 -24.44 12.50 2.86
CA ARG A 217 -23.54 12.63 4.02
C ARG A 217 -24.15 12.13 5.32
N GLU A 218 -25.36 12.59 5.65
CA GLU A 218 -25.98 12.24 6.93
C GLU A 218 -26.38 10.75 6.98
N ALA A 219 -26.70 10.13 5.84
CA ALA A 219 -26.98 8.71 5.78
C ALA A 219 -25.70 7.87 5.91
N LEU A 220 -24.63 8.29 5.23
CA LEU A 220 -23.28 7.71 5.37
C LEU A 220 -22.79 7.80 6.83
N LYS A 221 -22.95 8.96 7.48
CA LYS A 221 -22.60 9.17 8.89
C LYS A 221 -23.38 8.24 9.82
N ARG A 222 -24.69 8.08 9.61
CA ARG A 222 -25.52 7.16 10.41
C ARG A 222 -25.04 5.72 10.30
N ARG A 223 -24.68 5.28 9.08
CA ARG A 223 -24.13 3.94 8.83
C ARG A 223 -22.83 3.73 9.57
N TRP A 224 -21.86 4.64 9.41
CA TRP A 224 -20.58 4.57 10.11
C TRP A 224 -20.78 4.49 11.62
N ARG A 225 -21.56 5.43 12.19
CA ARG A 225 -21.84 5.47 13.63
C ARG A 225 -22.45 4.16 14.12
N TRP A 226 -23.33 3.54 13.33
CA TRP A 226 -23.92 2.25 13.68
C TRP A 226 -22.89 1.12 13.74
N GLN A 227 -22.02 0.99 12.73
CA GLN A 227 -20.94 -0.02 12.74
C GLN A 227 -19.98 0.22 13.90
N GLN A 228 -19.51 1.45 14.07
CA GLN A 228 -18.61 1.81 15.17
C GLN A 228 -19.25 1.54 16.54
N THR A 229 -20.57 1.75 16.68
CA THR A 229 -21.30 1.40 17.90
C THR A 229 -21.27 -0.10 18.17
N GLN A 230 -21.34 -0.97 17.16
CA GLN A 230 -21.23 -2.41 17.39
C GLN A 230 -19.81 -2.80 17.83
N GLN A 231 -18.78 -2.23 17.22
CA GLN A 231 -17.39 -2.48 17.61
C GLN A 231 -17.11 -1.97 19.03
N ASN A 232 -17.56 -0.75 19.36
CA ASN A 232 -17.38 -0.17 20.69
C ASN A 232 -18.07 -1.00 21.80
N LYS A 233 -19.18 -1.68 21.50
CA LYS A 233 -19.84 -2.58 22.46
C LYS A 233 -18.96 -3.75 22.86
N GLU A 234 -18.09 -4.25 21.97
CA GLU A 234 -17.19 -5.37 22.27
C GLU A 234 -16.14 -5.00 23.33
N SER A 235 -15.78 -3.71 23.42
CA SER A 235 -14.87 -3.16 24.43
C SER A 235 -15.57 -2.45 25.59
N GLY A 236 -16.91 -2.36 25.58
CA GLY A 236 -17.69 -1.61 26.56
C GLY A 236 -17.56 -0.09 26.46
N LEU A 237 -17.04 0.43 25.35
CA LEU A 237 -16.89 1.86 25.07
C LEU A 237 -18.22 2.47 24.64
N VAL A 238 -18.56 3.65 25.16
CA VAL A 238 -19.75 4.41 24.77
C VAL A 238 -19.35 5.87 24.57
N TYR A 239 -19.52 6.36 23.34
CA TYR A 239 -19.19 7.74 23.02
C TYR A 239 -20.31 8.72 23.37
N THR A 240 -19.93 9.92 23.82
CA THR A 240 -20.83 11.08 23.88
C THR A 240 -21.11 11.65 22.49
N GLU A 241 -22.08 12.55 22.35
CA GLU A 241 -22.36 13.20 21.06
C GLU A 241 -21.18 14.07 20.59
N GLU A 242 -20.44 14.68 21.51
CA GLU A 242 -19.24 15.47 21.20
C GLU A 242 -18.12 14.57 20.66
N GLU A 243 -17.92 13.39 21.26
CA GLU A 243 -16.96 12.40 20.78
C GLU A 243 -17.35 11.88 19.40
N TRP A 244 -18.62 11.55 19.17
CA TRP A 244 -19.11 11.16 17.85
C TRP A 244 -18.85 12.24 16.79
N GLN A 245 -19.05 13.51 17.14
CA GLN A 245 -18.79 14.61 16.22
C GLN A 245 -17.28 14.80 15.97
N LYS A 246 -16.46 14.61 17.00
CA LYS A 246 -15.00 14.68 16.89
C LYS A 246 -14.44 13.59 15.97
N GLU A 247 -14.80 12.33 16.21
CA GLU A 247 -14.36 11.19 15.38
C GLU A 247 -14.82 11.35 13.91
N TRP A 248 -16.04 11.84 13.69
CA TRP A 248 -16.53 12.15 12.34
C TRP A 248 -15.71 13.24 11.64
N ASN A 249 -15.31 14.29 12.38
CA ASN A 249 -14.48 15.36 11.83
C ASN A 249 -13.06 14.87 11.50
N GLU A 250 -12.49 13.97 12.31
CA GLU A 250 -11.19 13.36 12.01
C GLU A 250 -11.26 12.50 10.74
N LEU A 251 -12.33 11.72 10.54
CA LEU A 251 -12.54 10.99 9.27
C LEU A 251 -12.58 11.92 8.06
N ILE A 252 -13.31 13.04 8.14
CA ILE A 252 -13.33 14.03 7.04
C ILE A 252 -11.93 14.59 6.80
N LYS A 253 -11.17 14.86 7.87
CA LYS A 253 -9.80 15.39 7.77
C LYS A 253 -8.85 14.41 7.08
N LEU A 254 -8.95 13.10 7.35
CA LEU A 254 -8.15 12.08 6.65
C LEU A 254 -8.39 12.09 5.14
N ALA A 255 -9.63 12.39 4.70
CA ALA A 255 -9.98 12.50 3.29
C ALA A 255 -9.48 13.78 2.60
N SER A 256 -9.02 14.79 3.35
CA SER A 256 -8.60 16.10 2.81
C SER A 256 -7.49 15.99 1.76
N SER A 257 -7.51 16.81 0.72
CA SER A 257 -6.41 16.88 -0.26
C SER A 257 -5.19 17.69 0.22
N GLU A 258 -5.19 18.12 1.48
CA GLU A 258 -4.05 18.81 2.08
C GLU A 258 -2.93 17.81 2.44
N PRO A 259 -1.68 18.02 1.97
CA PRO A 259 -0.56 17.20 2.36
C PRO A 259 -0.29 17.28 3.86
N ARG A 260 0.23 16.20 4.44
CA ARG A 260 0.68 16.17 5.82
C ARG A 260 1.80 17.19 6.00
N MET A 261 1.59 18.15 6.90
CA MET A 261 2.62 19.12 7.25
C MET A 261 3.70 18.40 8.06
N HIS A 262 4.81 18.07 7.41
CA HIS A 262 6.05 17.78 8.13
C HIS A 262 6.52 19.09 8.74
N TYR A 263 6.14 19.36 9.99
CA TYR A 263 6.92 20.24 10.83
C TYR A 263 8.27 19.54 11.00
N GLY A 264 9.20 19.82 10.09
CA GLY A 264 10.60 19.51 10.31
C GLY A 264 10.95 20.05 11.69
N THR A 265 11.38 19.16 12.58
CA THR A 265 12.07 19.54 13.80
C THR A 265 13.35 20.23 13.35
N ASN A 266 13.25 21.54 13.05
CA ASN A 266 14.26 22.58 12.86
C ASN A 266 13.74 23.60 11.84
N GLY A 267 13.06 24.62 12.34
CA GLY A 267 12.89 25.87 11.60
C GLY A 267 14.24 26.56 11.42
N SER A 268 14.85 26.36 10.25
CA SER A 268 15.90 27.24 9.75
C SER A 268 15.57 27.56 8.30
N SER A 269 15.10 28.79 8.10
CA SER A 269 14.96 29.43 6.81
C SER A 269 16.35 29.52 6.15
N CYS A 270 16.64 28.62 5.22
CA CYS A 270 17.66 28.80 4.20
C CYS A 270 17.04 28.46 2.84
N GLY A 271 16.88 29.49 2.01
CA GLY A 271 16.42 29.32 0.64
C GLY A 271 17.47 28.60 -0.20
N GLY A 272 17.00 27.64 -1.01
CA GLY A 272 17.73 27.14 -2.18
C GLY A 272 17.71 25.62 -2.37
N ILE A 273 17.13 25.22 -3.50
CA ILE A 273 17.38 24.01 -4.31
C ILE A 273 16.52 22.77 -3.98
N ASP A 274 15.41 22.67 -4.71
CA ASP A 274 14.79 21.46 -5.29
C ASP A 274 15.12 20.10 -4.65
N ASN A 275 14.56 19.83 -3.47
CA ASN A 275 14.10 18.47 -3.16
C ASN A 275 12.57 18.48 -3.25
N SER A 276 12.05 18.14 -4.42
CA SER A 276 10.64 17.85 -4.63
C SER A 276 10.29 16.54 -3.89
N GLU A 277 10.21 16.58 -2.56
CA GLU A 277 9.58 15.49 -1.82
C GLU A 277 8.13 15.41 -2.29
N GLU A 278 7.73 14.25 -2.82
CA GLU A 278 6.36 14.03 -3.25
C GLU A 278 5.43 14.24 -2.04
N PRO A 279 4.31 14.98 -2.20
CA PRO A 279 3.42 15.28 -1.09
C PRO A 279 2.86 13.98 -0.50
N VAL A 280 3.00 13.82 0.81
CA VAL A 280 2.44 12.69 1.56
C VAL A 280 1.08 13.08 2.11
N TYR A 281 0.08 12.21 1.94
CA TYR A 281 -1.29 12.40 2.40
C TYR A 281 -1.62 11.48 3.57
N GLU A 282 -2.73 11.78 4.26
CA GLU A 282 -3.24 10.91 5.32
C GLU A 282 -3.77 9.59 4.76
N SER A 283 -3.46 8.48 5.42
CA SER A 283 -3.96 7.16 5.01
C SER A 283 -5.46 7.04 5.26
N LEU A 284 -6.15 6.32 4.37
CA LEU A 284 -7.61 6.18 4.42
C LEU A 284 -8.04 4.88 5.10
N GLU A 285 -9.08 4.96 5.90
CA GLU A 285 -9.69 3.84 6.63
C GLU A 285 -10.79 3.09 5.85
N GLU A 286 -11.30 2.00 6.44
CA GLU A 286 -12.38 1.15 5.89
C GLU A 286 -13.59 1.96 5.41
N PHE A 287 -14.02 2.95 6.20
CA PHE A 287 -15.19 3.75 5.86
C PHE A 287 -14.99 4.57 4.58
N HIS A 288 -13.76 5.00 4.27
CA HIS A 288 -13.48 5.72 3.02
C HIS A 288 -13.62 4.81 1.80
N VAL A 289 -13.38 3.49 1.92
CA VAL A 289 -13.67 2.54 0.84
C VAL A 289 -15.18 2.48 0.58
N PHE A 290 -16.00 2.48 1.64
CA PHE A 290 -17.45 2.55 1.51
C PHE A 290 -17.91 3.85 0.85
N VAL A 291 -17.40 5.00 1.27
CA VAL A 291 -17.69 6.30 0.64
C VAL A 291 -17.23 6.31 -0.81
N LEU A 292 -16.06 5.77 -1.12
CA LEU A 292 -15.56 5.68 -2.49
C LEU A 292 -16.50 4.90 -3.40
N SER A 293 -17.12 3.80 -2.91
CA SER A 293 -18.13 3.08 -3.70
C SER A 293 -19.31 3.97 -4.13
N HIS A 294 -19.70 4.94 -3.29
CA HIS A 294 -20.75 5.93 -3.59
C HIS A 294 -20.28 7.00 -4.57
N VAL A 295 -19.04 7.48 -4.42
CA VAL A 295 -18.40 8.40 -5.38
C VAL A 295 -18.40 7.80 -6.78
N LEU A 296 -18.08 6.51 -6.89
CA LEU A 296 -18.00 5.77 -8.15
C LEU A 296 -19.34 5.21 -8.61
N LYS A 297 -20.37 5.20 -7.74
CA LYS A 297 -21.63 4.46 -7.96
C LYS A 297 -21.38 3.03 -8.46
N ARG A 298 -20.35 2.39 -7.91
CA ARG A 298 -19.82 1.11 -8.37
C ARG A 298 -19.45 0.26 -7.15
N PRO A 299 -19.86 -1.02 -7.08
CA PRO A 299 -19.41 -1.94 -6.04
C PRO A 299 -17.88 -2.03 -6.00
N ILE A 300 -17.32 -2.10 -4.80
CA ILE A 300 -15.88 -2.35 -4.60
C ILE A 300 -15.72 -3.65 -3.84
N VAL A 301 -14.88 -4.55 -4.35
CA VAL A 301 -14.50 -5.80 -3.68
C VAL A 301 -13.06 -5.68 -3.26
N VAL A 302 -12.78 -5.84 -1.96
CA VAL A 302 -11.42 -5.82 -1.43
C VAL A 302 -11.01 -7.22 -0.99
N VAL A 303 -9.97 -7.76 -1.63
CA VAL A 303 -9.31 -9.01 -1.26
C VAL A 303 -8.20 -8.69 -0.26
N ALA A 304 -8.28 -9.29 0.93
CA ALA A 304 -7.29 -9.10 1.99
C ALA A 304 -7.21 -10.37 2.83
N ASP A 305 -6.13 -10.53 3.60
CA ASP A 305 -6.16 -11.49 4.71
C ASP A 305 -7.11 -11.00 5.82
N THR A 306 -7.48 -11.89 6.74
CA THR A 306 -8.43 -11.60 7.82
C THR A 306 -7.75 -11.11 9.09
N MET A 307 -6.47 -11.45 9.30
CA MET A 307 -5.73 -11.16 10.51
C MET A 307 -4.32 -10.70 10.16
N LEU A 308 -3.87 -9.63 10.81
CA LEU A 308 -2.47 -9.27 10.92
C LEU A 308 -1.76 -10.33 11.76
N ARG A 309 -0.54 -10.69 11.36
CA ARG A 309 0.30 -11.67 12.05
C ARG A 309 1.54 -11.01 12.61
N ASP A 310 1.98 -11.44 13.78
CA ASP A 310 3.23 -10.99 14.37
C ASP A 310 4.46 -11.68 13.73
N SER A 311 5.67 -11.37 14.22
CA SER A 311 6.90 -12.00 13.73
C SER A 311 7.00 -13.50 14.02
N GLY A 312 6.17 -14.02 14.94
CA GLY A 312 6.00 -15.45 15.21
C GLY A 312 4.99 -16.14 14.30
N GLY A 313 4.19 -15.38 13.53
CA GLY A 313 3.11 -15.87 12.68
C GLY A 313 1.75 -15.99 13.38
N GLU A 314 1.68 -15.59 14.65
CA GLU A 314 0.46 -15.65 15.46
C GLU A 314 -0.48 -14.48 15.11
N ALA A 315 -1.79 -14.72 15.22
CA ALA A 315 -2.79 -13.71 14.91
C ALA A 315 -2.73 -12.58 15.96
N PHE A 316 -2.51 -11.35 15.48
CA PHE A 316 -2.35 -10.15 16.29
C PHE A 316 -3.62 -9.29 16.33
N ALA A 317 -4.16 -8.92 15.17
CA ALA A 317 -5.33 -8.06 15.07
C ALA A 317 -6.12 -8.30 13.78
N PRO A 318 -7.45 -8.13 13.76
CA PRO A 318 -8.23 -8.30 12.54
C PRO A 318 -7.93 -7.21 11.50
N ILE A 319 -7.91 -7.59 10.22
CA ILE A 319 -7.79 -6.65 9.10
C ILE A 319 -9.19 -6.20 8.68
N PRO A 320 -9.53 -4.91 8.83
CA PRO A 320 -10.89 -4.42 8.60
C PRO A 320 -11.16 -4.05 7.15
N PHE A 321 -10.33 -4.43 6.18
CA PHE A 321 -10.51 -3.99 4.78
C PHE A 321 -11.15 -5.02 3.87
N GLY A 322 -10.96 -6.32 4.11
CA GLY A 322 -11.53 -7.37 3.26
C GLY A 322 -13.07 -7.36 3.25
N GLY A 323 -13.68 -7.47 2.07
CA GLY A 323 -15.13 -7.58 1.92
C GLY A 323 -15.71 -6.85 0.70
N ILE A 324 -17.04 -6.72 0.69
CA ILE A 324 -17.81 -6.11 -0.40
C ILE A 324 -18.42 -4.80 0.08
N TYR A 325 -18.16 -3.71 -0.65
CA TYR A 325 -18.64 -2.35 -0.39
C TYR A 325 -19.62 -1.96 -1.49
N LEU A 326 -20.88 -1.71 -1.11
CA LEU A 326 -21.94 -1.36 -2.03
C LEU A 326 -22.36 0.11 -1.85
N PRO A 327 -22.67 0.84 -2.94
CA PRO A 327 -23.21 2.20 -2.88
C PRO A 327 -24.68 2.22 -2.44
N LEU A 328 -24.95 1.84 -1.19
CA LEU A 328 -26.30 1.59 -0.67
C LEU A 328 -27.20 2.83 -0.55
N GLU A 329 -26.62 4.03 -0.50
CA GLU A 329 -27.39 5.28 -0.53
C GLU A 329 -27.76 5.72 -1.96
N VAL A 330 -27.28 5.00 -2.98
CA VAL A 330 -27.58 5.24 -4.39
C VAL A 330 -28.53 4.15 -4.90
N PRO A 331 -29.63 4.48 -5.60
CA PRO A 331 -30.48 3.48 -6.22
C PRO A 331 -29.70 2.57 -7.17
N ALA A 332 -29.87 1.25 -7.07
CA ALA A 332 -29.12 0.26 -7.87
C ALA A 332 -29.23 0.48 -9.39
N SER A 333 -30.34 1.05 -9.87
CA SER A 333 -30.54 1.42 -11.28
C SER A 333 -29.61 2.53 -11.78
N LYS A 334 -28.97 3.27 -10.86
CA LYS A 334 -27.98 4.32 -11.14
C LYS A 334 -26.55 3.85 -10.86
N CYS A 335 -26.36 2.57 -10.55
CA CYS A 335 -25.06 2.00 -10.20
C CYS A 335 -24.56 1.04 -11.29
N HIS A 336 -23.25 1.03 -11.48
CA HIS A 336 -22.57 0.02 -12.27
C HIS A 336 -22.71 -1.36 -11.58
N GLN A 337 -22.92 -2.41 -12.38
CA GLN A 337 -23.06 -3.78 -11.86
C GLN A 337 -21.70 -4.50 -11.77
N SER A 338 -20.74 -4.13 -12.62
CA SER A 338 -19.38 -4.68 -12.56
C SER A 338 -18.63 -4.10 -11.35
N PRO A 339 -18.07 -4.93 -10.46
CA PRO A 339 -17.30 -4.43 -9.33
C PRO A 339 -15.94 -3.88 -9.76
N LEU A 340 -15.39 -2.97 -8.97
CA LEU A 340 -13.96 -2.67 -8.96
C LEU A 340 -13.29 -3.61 -7.94
N VAL A 341 -12.28 -4.36 -8.34
CA VAL A 341 -11.59 -5.32 -7.46
C VAL A 341 -10.26 -4.74 -7.02
N LEU A 342 -10.05 -4.67 -5.71
CA LEU A 342 -8.84 -4.19 -5.07
C LEU A 342 -8.25 -5.28 -4.18
N ALA A 343 -6.95 -5.18 -3.91
CA ALA A 343 -6.26 -5.96 -2.89
C ALA A 343 -5.75 -5.04 -1.78
N TYR A 344 -5.68 -5.57 -0.56
CA TYR A 344 -5.08 -4.90 0.58
C TYR A 344 -4.13 -5.84 1.31
N ASP A 345 -2.89 -5.40 1.47
CA ASP A 345 -1.85 -6.06 2.27
C ASP A 345 -0.89 -5.02 2.84
N GLN A 346 -0.36 -5.25 4.05
CA GLN A 346 0.69 -4.41 4.67
C GLN A 346 0.45 -2.89 4.58
N ALA A 347 -0.77 -2.44 4.91
CA ALA A 347 -1.17 -1.02 4.84
C ALA A 347 -1.11 -0.40 3.43
N HIS A 348 -1.22 -1.22 2.39
CA HIS A 348 -1.17 -0.80 0.99
C HIS A 348 -2.35 -1.36 0.18
N PHE A 349 -2.85 -0.55 -0.75
CA PHE A 349 -3.90 -0.95 -1.70
C PHE A 349 -3.34 -1.10 -3.11
N SER A 350 -3.81 -2.12 -3.82
CA SER A 350 -3.50 -2.34 -5.24
C SER A 350 -4.77 -2.66 -6.04
N ALA A 351 -4.78 -2.27 -7.31
CA ALA A 351 -5.83 -2.68 -8.23
C ALA A 351 -5.59 -4.13 -8.64
N LEU A 352 -6.61 -5.00 -8.54
CA LEU A 352 -6.53 -6.35 -9.07
C LEU A 352 -7.06 -6.37 -10.50
N VAL A 353 -6.18 -6.70 -11.45
CA VAL A 353 -6.50 -6.69 -12.89
C VAL A 353 -6.22 -8.02 -13.53
N SER A 354 -7.00 -8.37 -14.55
CA SER A 354 -6.77 -9.52 -15.41
C SER A 354 -5.81 -9.17 -16.56
N MET A 355 -5.19 -10.19 -17.15
CA MET A 355 -4.52 -10.05 -18.45
C MET A 355 -5.52 -10.36 -19.57
N GLU A 356 -5.43 -9.61 -20.67
CA GLU A 356 -6.19 -9.89 -21.89
C GLU A 356 -5.98 -11.33 -22.34
N GLN A 357 -7.07 -12.04 -22.61
CA GLN A 357 -7.02 -13.36 -23.22
C GLN A 357 -7.31 -13.23 -24.72
N LYS A 358 -6.60 -14.04 -25.51
CA LYS A 358 -6.91 -14.17 -26.93
C LYS A 358 -8.23 -14.93 -27.06
N GLU A 359 -9.31 -14.21 -27.33
CA GLU A 359 -10.62 -14.80 -27.61
C GLU A 359 -10.49 -15.97 -28.61
N PRO A 360 -10.92 -17.19 -28.27
CA PRO A 360 -11.11 -18.22 -29.27
C PRO A 360 -12.26 -17.73 -30.17
N THR A 361 -11.94 -17.44 -31.42
CA THR A 361 -12.85 -16.92 -32.46
C THR A 361 -14.32 -17.34 -32.26
N GLY A 362 -15.15 -16.39 -31.82
CA GLY A 362 -16.60 -16.46 -31.95
C GLY A 362 -17.42 -16.46 -30.66
N GLU A 363 -17.32 -15.42 -29.82
CA GLU A 363 -18.46 -14.82 -29.12
C GLU A 363 -18.01 -13.49 -28.50
N GLN A 364 -18.63 -12.38 -28.89
CA GLN A 364 -18.33 -11.07 -28.32
C GLN A 364 -18.92 -10.99 -26.90
N GLY A 365 -18.07 -11.07 -25.89
CA GLY A 365 -18.44 -10.78 -24.52
C GLY A 365 -17.27 -10.98 -23.58
N THR A 366 -16.51 -9.91 -23.33
CA THR A 366 -15.55 -9.83 -22.22
C THR A 366 -16.30 -9.90 -20.90
N VAL A 367 -16.70 -11.11 -20.50
CA VAL A 367 -17.21 -11.37 -19.16
C VAL A 367 -15.98 -11.58 -18.30
N GLU A 368 -15.58 -10.51 -17.61
CA GLU A 368 -14.64 -10.59 -16.50
C GLU A 368 -15.30 -11.43 -15.40
N VAL A 369 -15.11 -12.75 -15.47
CA VAL A 369 -15.54 -13.67 -14.43
C VAL A 369 -14.54 -13.51 -13.28
N VAL A 370 -14.69 -12.44 -12.51
CA VAL A 370 -14.43 -12.55 -11.07
C VAL A 370 -15.40 -13.63 -10.63
N PRO A 371 -14.94 -14.84 -10.23
CA PRO A 371 -15.86 -15.93 -9.94
C PRO A 371 -16.99 -15.42 -9.04
N ARG A 372 -18.26 -15.62 -9.42
CA ARG A 372 -19.38 -15.39 -8.50
C ARG A 372 -19.17 -16.11 -7.15
N ARG A 373 -18.30 -17.13 -7.13
CA ARG A 373 -17.79 -17.84 -5.95
C ARG A 373 -16.87 -17.02 -5.03
N ILE A 374 -16.17 -15.97 -5.49
CA ILE A 374 -15.45 -15.04 -4.61
C ILE A 374 -16.43 -14.36 -3.64
N LEU A 375 -17.70 -14.25 -4.03
CA LEU A 375 -18.72 -13.56 -3.25
C LEU A 375 -19.47 -14.48 -2.26
N VAL A 376 -19.43 -15.81 -2.43
CA VAL A 376 -20.20 -16.75 -1.60
C VAL A 376 -19.51 -18.12 -1.52
N THR A 377 -18.54 -18.29 -0.61
CA THR A 377 -18.05 -19.64 -0.24
C THR A 377 -18.43 -20.08 1.17
N SER A 378 -19.07 -19.23 1.97
CA SER A 378 -19.68 -19.65 3.24
C SER A 378 -20.72 -18.65 3.76
N GLU A 379 -21.66 -19.11 4.60
CA GLU A 379 -22.54 -18.20 5.39
C GLU A 379 -21.74 -17.18 6.22
N ALA A 380 -20.47 -17.48 6.54
CA ALA A 380 -19.57 -16.56 7.22
C ALA A 380 -19.10 -15.38 6.33
N GLU A 381 -19.13 -15.52 5.00
CA GLU A 381 -18.80 -14.47 4.03
C GLU A 381 -20.01 -13.62 3.63
N ILE A 382 -21.22 -14.15 3.73
CA ILE A 382 -22.45 -13.34 3.61
C ILE A 382 -22.51 -12.29 4.73
N ARG A 383 -21.93 -12.57 5.91
CA ARG A 383 -21.67 -11.56 6.96
C ARG A 383 -20.61 -10.51 6.58
N ARG A 384 -19.79 -10.74 5.55
CA ARG A 384 -18.76 -9.81 5.01
C ARG A 384 -19.28 -8.92 3.87
N ILE A 385 -20.56 -9.02 3.49
CA ILE A 385 -21.21 -7.89 2.82
C ILE A 385 -21.20 -6.78 3.87
N LYS A 386 -20.29 -5.81 3.71
CA LYS A 386 -20.21 -4.61 4.54
C LYS A 386 -21.28 -3.63 4.11
N SER A 387 -22.51 -4.14 4.12
CA SER A 387 -23.70 -3.37 4.31
C SER A 387 -23.64 -2.93 5.77
N LEU A 388 -23.56 -1.64 6.03
CA LEU A 388 -23.76 -1.15 7.40
C LEU A 388 -25.26 -1.33 7.73
N HIS A 389 -25.63 -2.57 8.12
CA HIS A 389 -26.80 -3.41 7.78
C HIS A 389 -28.28 -2.91 7.85
N ARG A 390 -29.13 -3.71 7.16
CA ARG A 390 -30.61 -3.88 7.15
C ARG A 390 -31.45 -2.87 6.34
N VAL A 391 -31.66 -3.18 5.07
CA VAL A 391 -32.94 -3.00 4.38
C VAL A 391 -33.46 -4.42 4.07
N GLY A 392 -34.75 -4.67 4.25
CA GLY A 392 -35.35 -6.01 4.23
C GLY A 392 -35.03 -6.85 2.98
N SER A 393 -34.95 -8.17 3.18
CA SER A 393 -34.99 -9.23 2.17
C SER A 393 -34.27 -8.92 0.84
N MET A 394 -32.96 -9.13 0.80
CA MET A 394 -32.15 -9.05 -0.41
C MET A 394 -32.21 -10.35 -1.24
N GLU A 395 -33.40 -10.90 -1.45
CA GLU A 395 -33.60 -12.00 -2.41
C GLU A 395 -33.73 -11.50 -3.86
N SER A 396 -33.89 -10.19 -4.09
CA SER A 396 -34.25 -9.66 -5.41
C SER A 396 -33.19 -8.83 -6.13
N CYS A 397 -31.98 -8.65 -5.58
CA CYS A 397 -30.92 -7.84 -6.22
C CYS A 397 -29.78 -8.66 -6.84
N VAL A 398 -29.93 -9.99 -6.92
CA VAL A 398 -28.94 -10.90 -7.55
C VAL A 398 -29.60 -11.72 -8.67
N SER A 399 -30.67 -11.21 -9.28
CA SER A 399 -31.31 -11.79 -10.46
C SER A 399 -30.83 -11.08 -11.72
#